data_AF-A0A7C3YEK0-F1
#
_entry.id   AF-A0A7C3YEK0-F1
#
_cell.length_a   1.000
_cell.length_b   1.000
_cell.length_c   1.000
_cell.angle_alpha   90.00
_cell.angle_beta   90.00
_cell.angle_gamma   90.00
#
_symmetry.space_group_name_H-M   'P 1'
#
loop_
_entity.id
_entity.type
_entity.pdbx_description
1 polymer ?
#
loop_
_entity_poly.entity_id
_entity_poly.type
_entity_poly.pdbx_seq_one_letter_code
_entity_poly.pdbx_strand_id
1 'polypeptide(L)' 'MTDEFDILRKLLEKSEKNGDKICFDIEIFDILLRIIGKAVANIDTGEISFSREILSNLGEELYQKMKSLRQ' A
#
# COMPACT_ATOMS: atom_id res chain seq x y z
N MET A 1 -2.88 -2.37 13.62
CA MET A 1 -2.54 -2.57 12.18
C MET A 1 -3.22 -1.55 11.26
N THR A 2 -4.03 -0.64 11.81
CA THR A 2 -4.91 0.30 11.09
C THR A 2 -4.21 1.57 10.61
N ASP A 3 -3.27 2.12 11.39
CA ASP A 3 -2.84 3.51 11.17
C ASP A 3 -2.11 3.75 9.85
N GLU A 4 -1.19 2.86 9.44
CA GLU A 4 -0.45 3.04 8.18
C GLU A 4 -1.30 2.75 6.95
N PHE A 5 -2.25 1.81 7.06
CA PHE A 5 -3.21 1.55 6.00
C PHE A 5 -4.21 2.69 5.83
N ASP A 6 -4.63 3.31 6.92
CA ASP A 6 -5.52 4.47 6.87
C ASP A 6 -4.81 5.71 6.32
N ILE A 7 -3.53 5.90 6.66
CA ILE A 7 -2.69 6.93 6.05
C ILE A 7 -2.53 6.65 4.55
N LEU A 8 -2.19 5.41 4.17
CA LEU A 8 -2.03 5.00 2.78
C LEU A 8 -3.30 5.28 1.97
N ARG A 9 -4.48 4.89 2.47
CA ARG A 9 -5.77 5.13 1.81
C ARG A 9 -6.00 6.62 1.54
N LYS A 10 -5.81 7.47 2.55
CA LYS A 10 -5.97 8.93 2.41
C LYS A 10 -4.99 9.54 1.40
N LEU A 11 -3.77 9.02 1.33
CA LEU A 11 -2.79 9.48 0.35
C LEU A 11 -3.12 8.97 -1.06
N LEU A 12 -3.53 7.71 -1.18
CA LEU A 12 -3.98 7.10 -2.43
C LEU A 12 -5.21 7.84 -2.98
N GLU A 13 -6.16 8.25 -2.15
CA GLU A 13 -7.32 9.06 -2.58
C GLU A 13 -6.89 10.32 -3.36
N LYS A 14 -5.83 10.99 -2.91
CA LYS A 14 -5.27 12.18 -3.55
C LYS A 14 -4.43 11.90 -4.80
N SER A 15 -4.06 10.64 -5.05
CA SER A 15 -3.32 10.29 -6.26
C SER A 15 -4.21 10.37 -7.49
N GLU A 16 -3.66 10.93 -8.56
CA GLU A 16 -4.36 11.21 -9.81
C GLU A 16 -3.65 10.55 -11.00
N LYS A 17 -4.38 10.43 -12.10
CA LYS A 17 -3.84 9.99 -13.37
C LYS A 17 -3.30 11.20 -14.14
N ASN A 18 -2.08 11.12 -14.65
CA ASN A 18 -1.52 12.09 -15.59
C ASN A 18 -1.30 11.42 -16.95
N GLY A 19 -2.24 11.63 -17.87
CA GLY A 19 -2.28 10.91 -19.15
C GLY A 19 -2.52 9.42 -18.93
N ASP A 20 -1.56 8.57 -19.31
CA ASP A 20 -1.60 7.11 -19.10
C ASP A 20 -0.82 6.65 -17.86
N LYS A 21 -0.24 7.58 -17.10
CA LYS A 21 0.56 7.26 -15.91
C LYS A 21 -0.24 7.53 -14.65
N ILE A 22 -0.12 6.63 -13.68
CA ILE A 22 -0.57 6.87 -12.31
C ILE A 22 0.61 7.51 -11.57
N CYS A 23 0.39 8.69 -11.02
CA CYS A 23 1.41 9.40 -10.26
C CYS A 23 1.20 9.16 -8.76
N PHE A 24 2.19 8.57 -8.12
CA PHE A 24 2.23 8.46 -6.67
C PHE A 24 3.22 9.47 -6.08
N ASP A 25 2.80 10.16 -5.02
CA ASP A 25 3.66 11.05 -4.26
C ASP A 25 4.73 10.25 -3.48
N ILE A 26 5.85 10.90 -3.15
CA ILE A 26 6.92 10.32 -2.34
C ILE A 26 6.41 9.84 -0.97
N GLU A 27 5.41 10.51 -0.39
CA GLU A 27 4.77 10.08 0.86
C GLU A 27 4.08 8.72 0.72
N ILE A 28 3.47 8.45 -0.44
CA ILE A 28 2.86 7.14 -0.72
C ILE A 28 3.96 6.08 -0.75
N PHE A 29 5.06 6.34 -1.44
CA PHE A 29 6.20 5.43 -1.48
C PHE A 29 6.79 5.15 -0.09
N ASP A 30 6.95 6.18 0.75
CA ASP A 30 7.45 6.01 2.12
C ASP A 30 6.55 5.07 2.95
N ILE A 31 5.24 5.29 2.91
CA ILE A 31 4.28 4.44 3.63
C ILE A 31 4.27 3.01 3.07
N LEU A 32 4.33 2.83 1.75
CA LEU A 32 4.43 1.51 1.13
C LEU A 32 5.68 0.76 1.63
N LEU A 33 6.84 1.41 1.64
CA LEU A 33 8.09 0.81 2.11
C LEU A 33 8.02 0.45 3.59
N ARG A 34 7.39 1.27 4.43
CA ARG A 34 7.18 0.97 5.86
C ARG A 34 6.29 -0.25 6.06
N ILE A 35 5.18 -0.37 5.33
CA ILE A 35 4.29 -1.54 5.41
C ILE A 35 5.02 -2.81 4.96
N ILE A 36 5.77 -2.74 3.86
CA ILE A 36 6.58 -3.86 3.36
C ILE A 36 7.65 -4.24 4.39
N GLY A 37 8.36 -3.26 4.95
CA GLY A 37 9.37 -3.49 5.98
C GLY A 37 8.81 -4.21 7.21
N LYS A 38 7.60 -3.85 7.64
CA LYS A 38 6.89 -4.56 8.71
C LYS A 38 6.56 -6.00 8.34
N ALA A 39 6.06 -6.23 7.13
CA ALA A 39 5.78 -7.59 6.66
C ALA A 39 7.06 -8.44 6.62
N VAL A 40 8.19 -7.88 6.16
CA VAL A 40 9.50 -8.56 6.16
C VAL A 40 9.96 -8.87 7.59
N ALA A 41 9.91 -7.91 8.50
CA ALA A 41 10.28 -8.13 9.90
C ALA A 41 9.47 -9.25 10.56
N ASN A 42 8.17 -9.35 10.24
CA ASN A 42 7.31 -10.43 10.72
C ASN A 42 7.66 -11.79 10.08
N ILE A 43 8.19 -11.83 8.85
CA ILE A 43 8.73 -13.07 8.27
C ILE A 43 9.95 -13.53 9.07
N ASP A 44 10.84 -12.60 9.41
CA ASP A 44 12.07 -12.90 10.15
C ASP A 44 11.79 -13.43 11.57
N THR A 45 10.66 -13.04 12.17
CA THR A 45 10.21 -13.56 13.48
C THR A 45 9.35 -14.83 13.38
N GLY A 46 9.10 -15.35 12.18
CA GLY A 46 8.31 -16.57 11.93
C GLY A 46 6.80 -16.35 11.82
N GLU A 47 6.32 -15.11 11.86
CA GLU A 47 4.91 -14.73 11.74
C GLU A 47 4.44 -14.65 10.27
N ILE A 48 4.75 -15.69 9.48
CA ILE A 48 4.54 -15.70 8.02
C ILE A 48 3.08 -15.42 7.63
N SER A 49 2.11 -16.00 8.34
CA SER A 49 0.68 -15.81 8.05
C SER A 49 0.26 -14.34 8.20
N PHE A 50 0.81 -13.67 9.21
CA PHE A 50 0.54 -12.26 9.47
C PHE A 50 1.18 -11.36 8.41
N SER A 51 2.42 -11.65 8.01
CA SER A 51 3.07 -10.96 6.88
C SER A 51 2.30 -11.11 5.58
N ARG A 52 1.77 -12.31 5.30
CA ARG A 52 0.95 -12.56 4.11
C ARG A 52 -0.33 -11.74 4.13
N GLU A 53 -0.98 -11.64 5.29
CA GLU A 53 -2.17 -10.80 5.45
C GLU A 53 -1.85 -9.33 5.17
N ILE A 54 -0.77 -8.80 5.75
CA ILE A 54 -0.32 -7.41 5.51
C ILE A 54 -0.09 -7.16 4.02
N LEU A 55 0.66 -8.03 3.35
CA LEU A 55 0.98 -7.86 1.92
C LEU A 55 -0.25 -8.03 1.03
N SER A 56 -1.17 -8.93 1.38
CA SER A 56 -2.43 -9.11 0.67
C SER A 56 -3.30 -7.85 0.76
N ASN A 57 -3.44 -7.30 1.97
CA ASN A 57 -4.19 -6.06 2.19
C ASN A 57 -3.55 -4.90 1.42
N LEU A 58 -2.21 -4.79 1.42
CA LEU A 58 -1.48 -3.77 0.67
C LEU A 58 -1.76 -3.86 -0.84
N GLY A 59 -1.73 -5.08 -1.38
CA GLY A 59 -2.04 -5.34 -2.78
C GLY A 59 -3.46 -4.94 -3.15
N GLU A 60 -4.44 -5.24 -2.28
CA GLU A 60 -5.84 -4.90 -2.49
C GLU A 60 -6.05 -3.37 -2.54
N GLU A 61 -5.49 -2.61 -1.59
CA GLU A 61 -5.61 -1.14 -1.59
C GLU A 61 -5.06 -0.51 -2.87
N LEU A 62 -3.87 -0.95 -3.29
CA LEU A 62 -3.25 -0.48 -4.53
C LEU A 62 -4.08 -0.87 -5.75
N TYR A 63 -4.57 -2.10 -5.80
CA TYR A 63 -5.40 -2.57 -6.90
C TYR A 63 -6.70 -1.77 -7.04
N GLN A 64 -7.41 -1.54 -5.94
CA GLN A 64 -8.64 -0.75 -5.96
C GLN A 64 -8.38 0.68 -6.45
N LYS A 65 -7.29 1.32 -6.02
CA LYS A 65 -6.92 2.64 -6.52
C LYS A 65 -6.55 2.63 -8.00
N MET A 66 -5.74 1.65 -8.44
CA MET A 66 -5.40 1.54 -9.87
C MET A 66 -6.62 1.28 -10.74
N LYS A 67 -7.57 0.48 -10.25
CA LYS A 67 -8.84 0.18 -10.93
C LYS A 67 -9.72 1.43 -11.04
N SER A 68 -9.83 2.24 -9.98
CA SER A 68 -10.63 3.47 -10.02
C SER A 68 -10.07 4.53 -10.96
N LEU A 69 -8.74 4.61 -11.09
CA LEU A 69 -8.06 5.54 -12.02
C LEU A 69 -8.07 5.09 -13.49
N ARG A 70 -8.52 3.87 -13.79
CA ARG A 70 -8.64 3.36 -15.18
C ARG A 70 -10.01 3.61 -15.80
N GLN A 71 -11.03 3.88 -14.99
CA GLN A 71 -12.39 4.24 -15.43
C GLN A 71 -12.46 5.71 -15.82
#